data_AF-A0A952X699-F1
#
_entry.id   AF-A0A952X699-F1
#
_cell.length_a   1.000
_cell.length_b   1.000
_cell.length_c   1.000
_cell.angle_alpha   90.00
_cell.angle_beta   90.00
_cell.angle_gamma   90.00
#
_symmetry.space_group_name_H-M   'P 1'
#
loop_
_entity.id
_entity.type
_entity.pdbx_description
1 polymer ?
#
loop_
_entity_poly.entity_id
_entity_poly.type
_entity_poly.pdbx_seq_one_letter_code
_entity_poly.pdbx_strand_id
1 'polypeptide(L)'
;MTYEFSTDFNNALPQNDLALIPAGTLAKVTMTLRPGGFGPGQWLTKSDRTGSVYLNTELTILEGPYAKRKVYHLIGIEGAKRNAKGEDTWGMNGRTMIRSILESARNIHPNDRSQNAIEGRTINDLLELMGIEFGIKIGVEEDKSGNYQPKNTVLSIITPNYSSYASVMGVSSSKPKALDVAETETPSTAAQPSWLNR
;
A
#
# COMPACT_ATOMS: atom_id res chain seq x y z
N MET A 1 1.72 -9.43 -44.16
CA MET A 1 0.85 -8.25 -44.05
C MET A 1 1.70 -7.11 -43.53
N THR A 2 2.02 -6.16 -44.40
CA THR A 2 2.67 -4.90 -44.03
C THR A 2 1.59 -3.98 -43.49
N TYR A 3 1.65 -3.64 -42.20
CA TYR A 3 0.81 -2.59 -41.65
C TYR A 3 1.41 -1.25 -42.08
N GLU A 4 0.81 -0.56 -43.06
CA GLU A 4 1.14 0.84 -43.30
C GLU A 4 0.42 1.70 -42.25
N PHE A 5 1.19 2.28 -41.33
CA PHE A 5 0.68 3.20 -40.32
C PHE A 5 0.82 4.64 -40.83
N SER A 6 -0.27 5.20 -41.37
CA SER A 6 -0.40 6.63 -41.66
C SER A 6 -1.58 7.18 -40.87
N THR A 7 -1.35 8.19 -40.04
CA THR A 7 -2.39 8.84 -39.19
C THR A 7 -2.03 10.32 -39.03
N ASP A 8 -3.00 11.19 -39.24
CA ASP A 8 -2.87 12.65 -39.11
C ASP A 8 -3.11 13.09 -37.65
N PHE A 9 -2.12 13.75 -37.05
CA PHE A 9 -2.14 14.23 -35.66
C PHE A 9 -2.21 15.76 -35.55
N ASN A 10 -2.42 16.49 -36.64
CA ASN A 10 -2.46 17.96 -36.62
C ASN A 10 -3.65 18.53 -35.81
N ASN A 11 -4.65 17.70 -35.50
CA ASN A 11 -5.79 18.04 -34.64
C ASN A 11 -5.59 17.62 -33.16
N ALA A 12 -4.44 17.05 -32.80
CA ALA A 12 -4.16 16.66 -31.42
C ALA A 12 -3.87 17.91 -30.56
N LEU A 13 -4.34 17.89 -29.30
CA LEU A 13 -4.04 18.94 -28.35
C LEU A 13 -2.54 18.94 -27.98
N PRO A 14 -1.92 20.11 -27.75
CA PRO A 14 -0.56 20.18 -27.25
C PRO A 14 -0.43 19.52 -25.88
N GLN A 15 0.75 18.97 -25.59
CA GLN A 15 1.03 18.35 -24.30
C GLN A 15 0.91 19.39 -23.18
N ASN A 16 0.11 19.09 -22.15
CA ASN A 16 0.05 19.89 -20.93
C ASN A 16 1.21 19.51 -20.01
N ASP A 17 2.05 20.49 -19.66
CA ASP A 17 3.01 20.33 -18.58
C ASP A 17 2.27 20.37 -17.23
N LEU A 18 2.52 19.39 -16.38
CA LEU A 18 1.84 19.23 -15.09
C LEU A 18 2.83 19.53 -13.97
N ALA A 19 2.70 20.70 -13.34
CA ALA A 19 3.49 21.09 -12.17
C ALA A 19 3.42 20.05 -11.05
N LEU A 20 4.47 19.90 -10.24
CA LEU A 20 4.49 18.94 -9.12
C LEU A 20 3.35 19.15 -8.13
N ILE A 21 2.80 18.04 -7.62
CA ILE A 21 1.88 18.10 -6.49
C ILE A 21 2.69 18.50 -5.25
N PRO A 22 2.25 19.48 -4.44
CA PRO A 22 2.96 19.90 -3.24
C PRO A 22 3.24 18.73 -2.28
N ALA A 23 4.43 18.71 -1.69
CA ALA A 23 4.75 17.74 -0.66
C ALA A 23 3.82 17.94 0.56
N GLY A 24 3.34 16.82 1.10
CA GLY A 24 2.40 16.80 2.22
C GLY A 24 0.93 16.76 1.81
N THR A 25 0.60 16.90 0.52
CA THR A 25 -0.77 16.74 0.03
C THR A 25 -1.31 15.36 0.39
N LEU A 26 -2.52 15.33 0.95
CA LEU A 26 -3.26 14.10 1.23
C LEU A 26 -4.22 13.79 0.08
N ALA A 27 -4.31 12.52 -0.30
CA ALA A 27 -5.16 12.11 -1.41
C ALA A 27 -5.69 10.69 -1.20
N LYS A 28 -6.93 10.45 -1.63
CA LYS A 28 -7.46 9.11 -1.87
C LYS A 28 -7.06 8.66 -3.28
N VAL A 29 -6.49 7.46 -3.38
CA VAL A 29 -6.00 6.91 -4.64
C VAL A 29 -6.56 5.52 -4.90
N THR A 30 -6.61 5.11 -6.16
CA THR A 30 -6.71 3.70 -6.57
C THR A 30 -5.38 3.25 -7.17
N MET A 31 -5.00 1.98 -6.96
CA MET A 31 -3.74 1.43 -7.47
C MET A 31 -3.91 0.56 -8.71
N THR A 32 -2.97 0.68 -9.62
CA THR A 32 -2.73 -0.25 -10.73
C THR A 32 -1.31 -0.80 -10.64
N LEU A 33 -1.15 -2.09 -10.94
CA LEU A 33 0.15 -2.73 -11.07
C LEU A 33 0.59 -2.68 -12.52
N ARG A 34 1.81 -2.19 -12.78
CA ARG A 34 2.41 -2.24 -14.10
C ARG A 34 3.16 -3.55 -14.27
N PRO A 35 2.91 -4.31 -15.36
CA PRO A 35 3.60 -5.57 -15.59
C PRO A 35 5.10 -5.33 -15.74
N GLY A 36 5.90 -6.24 -15.17
CA GLY A 36 7.36 -6.15 -15.15
C GLY A 36 8.08 -7.34 -15.76
N GLY A 37 7.35 -8.37 -16.22
CA GLY A 37 7.92 -9.53 -16.90
C GLY A 37 8.69 -10.49 -15.99
N PHE A 38 8.49 -10.41 -14.66
CA PHE A 38 9.17 -11.27 -13.71
C PHE A 38 8.18 -11.94 -12.74
N GLY A 39 8.55 -13.14 -12.29
CA GLY A 39 7.80 -13.91 -11.28
C GLY A 39 6.43 -14.44 -11.74
N PRO A 40 5.65 -15.00 -10.80
CA PRO A 40 4.30 -15.48 -11.07
C PRO A 40 3.40 -14.35 -11.61
N GLY A 41 2.65 -14.64 -12.67
CA GLY A 41 1.77 -13.66 -13.32
C GLY A 41 2.48 -12.51 -14.04
N GLN A 42 3.82 -12.46 -14.05
CA GLN A 42 4.62 -11.44 -14.75
C GLN A 42 4.42 -9.99 -14.24
N TRP A 43 3.89 -9.84 -13.02
CA TRP A 43 3.59 -8.55 -12.39
C TRP A 43 4.79 -7.91 -11.68
N LEU A 44 5.79 -8.71 -11.32
CA LEU A 44 6.98 -8.20 -10.65
C LEU A 44 7.98 -7.64 -11.67
N THR A 45 8.80 -6.70 -11.24
CA THR A 45 9.96 -6.23 -11.99
C THR A 45 11.23 -6.61 -11.23
N LYS A 46 12.22 -7.16 -11.94
CA LYS A 46 13.58 -7.34 -11.42
C LYS A 46 14.46 -6.23 -11.99
N SER A 47 15.16 -5.49 -11.13
CA SER A 47 16.07 -4.43 -11.58
C SER A 47 17.31 -5.04 -12.24
N ASP A 48 17.62 -4.63 -13.47
CA ASP A 48 18.88 -5.02 -14.13
C ASP A 48 20.10 -4.37 -13.47
N ARG A 49 19.92 -3.20 -12.84
CA ARG A 49 21.01 -2.45 -12.21
C ARG A 49 21.41 -3.04 -10.87
N THR A 50 20.43 -3.43 -10.04
CA THR A 50 20.68 -3.85 -8.66
C THR A 50 20.38 -5.31 -8.42
N GLY A 51 19.51 -5.94 -9.21
CA GLY A 51 18.98 -7.29 -8.96
C GLY A 51 17.78 -7.34 -8.01
N SER A 52 17.33 -6.22 -7.44
CA SER A 52 16.17 -6.17 -6.53
C SER A 52 14.86 -6.46 -7.26
N VAL A 53 13.90 -7.09 -6.59
CA VAL A 53 12.55 -7.38 -7.08
C VAL A 53 11.53 -6.47 -6.42
N TYR A 54 10.61 -5.90 -7.20
CA TYR A 54 9.61 -4.96 -6.71
C TYR A 54 8.31 -4.98 -7.53
N LEU A 55 7.24 -4.46 -6.95
CA LEU A 55 6.04 -4.06 -7.67
C LEU A 55 6.22 -2.64 -8.21
N ASN A 56 5.85 -2.46 -9.47
CA ASN A 56 5.84 -1.15 -10.12
C ASN A 56 4.42 -0.60 -10.11
N THR A 57 4.12 0.36 -9.23
CA THR A 57 2.74 0.81 -8.99
C THR A 57 2.47 2.17 -9.60
N GLU A 58 1.23 2.31 -10.09
CA GLU A 58 0.64 3.57 -10.53
C GLU A 58 -0.55 3.87 -9.61
N LEU A 59 -0.54 5.03 -8.97
CA LEU A 59 -1.60 5.48 -8.06
C LEU A 59 -2.33 6.65 -8.72
N THR A 60 -3.62 6.46 -9.02
CA THR A 60 -4.45 7.51 -9.60
C THR A 60 -5.25 8.19 -8.50
N ILE A 61 -5.12 9.51 -8.40
CA ILE A 61 -5.87 10.33 -7.44
C ILE A 61 -7.34 10.36 -7.87
N LEU A 62 -8.24 10.02 -6.95
CA LEU A 62 -9.66 9.85 -7.25
C LEU A 62 -10.43 11.18 -7.19
N GLU A 63 -10.06 12.06 -6.27
CA GLU A 63 -10.83 13.27 -5.97
C GLU A 63 -9.95 14.46 -5.57
N GLY A 64 -10.58 15.63 -5.44
CA GLY A 64 -9.91 16.88 -5.08
C GLY A 64 -9.19 17.57 -6.25
N PRO A 65 -8.37 18.60 -5.97
CA PRO A 65 -7.78 19.46 -6.99
C PRO A 65 -6.78 18.76 -7.91
N TYR A 66 -6.32 17.56 -7.52
CA TYR A 66 -5.35 16.75 -8.26
C TYR A 66 -5.98 15.47 -8.84
N ALA A 67 -7.31 15.38 -8.90
CA ALA A 67 -8.01 14.22 -9.45
C ALA A 67 -7.47 13.84 -10.84
N LYS A 68 -7.39 12.53 -11.11
CA LYS A 68 -6.84 11.90 -12.33
C LYS A 68 -5.33 12.05 -12.52
N ARG A 69 -4.62 12.78 -11.64
CA ARG A 69 -3.15 12.77 -11.65
C ARG A 69 -2.62 11.45 -11.12
N LYS A 70 -1.42 11.08 -11.59
CA LYS A 70 -0.76 9.82 -11.28
C LYS A 70 0.45 10.06 -10.38
N VAL A 71 0.61 9.22 -9.36
CA VAL A 71 1.80 9.12 -8.53
C VAL A 71 2.38 7.73 -8.73
N TYR A 72 3.67 7.65 -9.04
CA TYR A 72 4.35 6.38 -9.25
C TYR A 72 5.16 6.00 -8.01
N HIS A 73 5.13 4.71 -7.64
CA HIS A 73 5.91 4.23 -6.50
C HIS A 73 6.40 2.80 -6.73
N LEU A 74 7.51 2.44 -6.08
CA LEU A 74 8.04 1.09 -6.12
C LEU A 74 7.85 0.45 -4.75
N ILE A 75 7.22 -0.73 -4.71
CA ILE A 75 7.06 -1.48 -3.46
C ILE A 75 8.03 -2.66 -3.48
N GLY A 76 8.98 -2.68 -2.56
CA GLY A 76 10.00 -3.73 -2.48
C GLY A 76 9.42 -5.10 -2.15
N ILE A 77 9.77 -6.11 -2.94
CA ILE A 77 9.45 -7.51 -2.64
C ILE A 77 10.71 -8.22 -2.13
N GLU A 78 11.84 -8.00 -2.81
CA GLU A 78 13.14 -8.52 -2.42
C GLU A 78 14.26 -7.52 -2.72
N GLY A 79 15.08 -7.22 -1.73
CA GLY A 79 16.29 -6.42 -1.87
C GLY A 79 17.45 -7.21 -2.43
N ALA A 80 18.33 -6.53 -3.17
CA ALA A 80 19.56 -7.09 -3.71
C ALA A 80 20.65 -7.39 -2.66
N LYS A 81 20.51 -6.81 -1.47
CA LYS A 81 21.48 -6.87 -0.39
C LYS A 81 20.76 -7.15 0.92
N ARG A 82 21.49 -7.74 1.86
CA ARG A 82 21.07 -7.89 3.24
C ARG A 82 21.90 -6.94 4.12
N ASN A 83 21.33 -6.48 5.22
CA ASN A 83 22.05 -5.65 6.19
C ASN A 83 23.06 -6.51 7.00
N ALA A 84 23.78 -5.88 7.95
CA ALA A 84 24.77 -6.58 8.78
C ALA A 84 24.20 -7.73 9.63
N LYS A 85 22.87 -7.75 9.85
CA LYS A 85 22.15 -8.81 10.57
C LYS A 85 21.59 -9.90 9.63
N GLY A 86 21.86 -9.80 8.32
CA GLY A 86 21.34 -10.73 7.32
C GLY A 86 19.90 -10.43 6.87
N GLU A 87 19.33 -9.28 7.23
CA GLU A 87 17.93 -8.95 6.96
C GLU A 87 17.76 -8.20 5.63
N ASP A 88 16.66 -8.49 4.92
CA ASP A 88 16.23 -7.75 3.73
C ASP A 88 15.43 -6.51 4.12
N THR A 89 16.11 -5.41 4.38
CA THR A 89 15.44 -4.16 4.76
C THR A 89 14.51 -3.63 3.66
N TRP A 90 14.85 -3.83 2.38
CA TRP A 90 14.04 -3.34 1.26
C TRP A 90 12.74 -4.13 1.14
N GLY A 91 12.82 -5.46 1.16
CA GLY A 91 11.64 -6.34 1.16
C GLY A 91 10.78 -6.12 2.41
N MET A 92 11.38 -5.92 3.59
CA MET A 92 10.64 -5.65 4.83
C MET A 92 9.87 -4.31 4.77
N ASN A 93 10.47 -3.27 4.20
CA ASN A 93 9.79 -1.99 4.00
C ASN A 93 8.60 -2.12 3.06
N GLY A 94 8.74 -2.88 1.97
CA GLY A 94 7.61 -3.12 1.07
C GLY A 94 6.50 -3.96 1.71
N ARG A 95 6.83 -4.99 2.50
CA ARG A 95 5.83 -5.72 3.31
C ARG A 95 5.08 -4.80 4.27
N THR A 96 5.79 -3.89 4.93
CA THR A 96 5.20 -2.90 5.83
C THR A 96 4.24 -1.99 5.06
N MET A 97 4.65 -1.52 3.88
CA MET A 97 3.81 -0.68 3.04
C MET A 97 2.55 -1.39 2.54
N ILE A 98 2.66 -2.63 2.06
CA ILE A 98 1.50 -3.44 1.65
C ILE A 98 0.53 -3.61 2.81
N ARG A 99 1.03 -3.93 4.01
CA ARG A 99 0.19 -4.00 5.21
C ARG A 99 -0.55 -2.68 5.45
N SER A 100 0.14 -1.54 5.38
CA SER A 100 -0.51 -0.23 5.59
C SER A 100 -1.53 0.10 4.50
N ILE A 101 -1.30 -0.30 3.25
CA ILE A 101 -2.28 -0.16 2.16
C ILE A 101 -3.55 -0.94 2.50
N LEU A 102 -3.42 -2.21 2.91
CA LEU A 102 -4.55 -3.05 3.32
C LEU A 102 -5.27 -2.45 4.53
N GLU A 103 -4.53 -1.96 5.52
CA GLU A 103 -5.08 -1.31 6.71
C GLU A 103 -5.87 -0.04 6.36
N SER A 104 -5.36 0.78 5.44
CA SER A 104 -6.05 1.98 4.97
C SER A 104 -7.27 1.64 4.13
N ALA A 105 -7.20 0.65 3.26
CA ALA A 105 -8.30 0.31 2.37
C ALA A 105 -9.46 -0.36 3.11
N ARG A 106 -9.13 -1.20 4.09
CA ARG A 106 -10.10 -2.03 4.83
C ARG A 106 -10.48 -1.42 6.19
N ASN A 107 -10.09 -0.17 6.46
CA ASN A 107 -10.34 0.55 7.72
C ASN A 107 -9.91 -0.26 8.96
N ILE A 108 -8.70 -0.81 8.95
CA ILE A 108 -8.15 -1.61 10.05
C ILE A 108 -7.14 -0.79 10.82
N HIS A 109 -7.37 -0.60 12.12
CA HIS A 109 -6.42 0.12 12.96
C HIS A 109 -5.08 -0.66 13.06
N PRO A 110 -3.90 -0.02 12.93
CA PRO A 110 -2.62 -0.74 12.92
C PRO A 110 -2.34 -1.57 14.18
N ASN A 111 -2.89 -1.15 15.32
CA ASN A 111 -2.82 -1.87 16.60
C ASN A 111 -3.97 -2.86 16.84
N ASP A 112 -4.89 -3.03 15.89
CA ASP A 112 -5.92 -4.07 15.95
C ASP A 112 -5.28 -5.46 15.75
N ARG A 113 -5.54 -6.36 16.68
CA ARG A 113 -5.06 -7.74 16.72
C ARG A 113 -6.19 -8.76 16.66
N SER A 114 -7.44 -8.33 16.44
CA SER A 114 -8.57 -9.25 16.26
C SER A 114 -8.38 -10.16 15.05
N GLN A 115 -9.09 -11.29 15.04
CA GLN A 115 -9.04 -12.24 13.92
C GLN A 115 -9.44 -11.59 12.59
N ASN A 116 -10.48 -10.76 12.61
CA ASN A 116 -10.91 -9.98 11.44
C ASN A 116 -9.79 -9.06 10.91
N ALA A 117 -8.99 -8.45 11.79
CA ALA A 117 -7.86 -7.62 11.39
C ALA A 117 -6.67 -8.43 10.87
N ILE A 118 -6.50 -9.69 11.29
CA ILE A 118 -5.48 -10.60 10.76
C ILE A 118 -5.87 -11.04 9.35
N GLU A 119 -7.10 -11.51 9.17
CA GLU A 119 -7.67 -11.90 7.88
C GLU A 119 -7.69 -10.72 6.91
N GLY A 120 -8.11 -9.55 7.38
CA GLY A 120 -8.09 -8.31 6.62
C GLY A 120 -6.70 -7.80 6.23
N ARG A 121 -5.60 -8.37 6.75
CA ARG A 121 -4.24 -8.09 6.27
C ARG A 121 -3.64 -9.22 5.42
N THR A 122 -4.38 -10.32 5.27
CA THR A 122 -3.96 -11.47 4.49
C THR A 122 -4.48 -11.31 3.07
N ILE A 123 -3.61 -11.62 2.11
CA ILE A 123 -3.91 -11.71 0.68
C ILE A 123 -3.23 -12.98 0.15
N ASN A 124 -3.88 -13.65 -0.79
CA ASN A 124 -3.37 -14.86 -1.45
C ASN A 124 -2.65 -14.52 -2.76
N ASP A 125 -2.94 -13.36 -3.35
CA ASP A 125 -2.30 -12.87 -4.57
C ASP A 125 -2.03 -11.35 -4.48
N LEU A 126 -0.90 -10.90 -5.04
CA LEU A 126 -0.58 -9.48 -5.17
C LEU A 126 -1.58 -8.74 -6.07
N LEU A 127 -2.26 -9.45 -6.97
CA LEU A 127 -3.34 -8.87 -7.78
C LEU A 127 -4.52 -8.36 -6.96
N GLU A 128 -4.70 -8.82 -5.72
CA GLU A 128 -5.72 -8.25 -4.81
C GLU A 128 -5.47 -6.78 -4.48
N LEU A 129 -4.26 -6.29 -4.73
CA LEU A 129 -3.93 -4.87 -4.57
C LEU A 129 -4.33 -4.03 -5.80
N MET A 130 -4.71 -4.65 -6.91
CA MET A 130 -5.17 -3.93 -8.10
C MET A 130 -6.59 -3.39 -7.87
N GLY A 131 -6.80 -2.12 -8.18
CA GLY A 131 -8.05 -1.41 -7.95
C GLY A 131 -8.30 -1.00 -6.50
N ILE A 132 -7.44 -1.40 -5.55
CA ILE A 132 -7.63 -1.08 -4.14
C ILE A 132 -7.56 0.43 -3.91
N GLU A 133 -8.50 0.96 -3.11
CA GLU A 133 -8.58 2.37 -2.78
C GLU A 133 -8.03 2.65 -1.37
N PHE A 134 -7.13 3.62 -1.22
CA PHE A 134 -6.51 3.95 0.06
C PHE A 134 -6.03 5.40 0.11
N GLY A 135 -5.72 5.88 1.32
CA GLY A 135 -5.23 7.22 1.56
C GLY A 135 -3.71 7.29 1.53
N ILE A 136 -3.15 8.31 0.88
CA ILE A 136 -1.71 8.57 0.86
C ILE A 136 -1.39 10.01 1.26
N LYS A 137 -0.17 10.20 1.76
CA LYS A 137 0.52 11.49 1.79
C LYS A 137 1.53 11.52 0.65
N ILE A 138 1.38 12.49 -0.23
CA ILE A 138 2.26 12.67 -1.39
C ILE A 138 3.52 13.41 -0.93
N GLY A 139 4.67 12.93 -1.38
CA GLY A 139 5.97 13.60 -1.23
C GLY A 139 6.50 14.08 -2.57
N VAL A 140 7.65 14.76 -2.51
CA VAL A 140 8.48 15.08 -3.66
C VAL A 140 9.85 14.44 -3.40
N GLU A 141 10.30 13.63 -4.34
CA GLU A 141 11.62 13.01 -4.32
C GLU A 141 12.51 13.75 -5.32
N GLU A 142 13.59 14.34 -4.81
CA GLU A 142 14.63 14.95 -5.64
C GLU A 142 15.67 13.89 -6.01
N ASP A 143 16.15 13.94 -7.26
CA ASP A 143 17.25 13.09 -7.67
C ASP A 143 18.56 13.58 -7.04
N LYS A 144 19.20 12.72 -6.26
CA LYS A 144 20.48 13.04 -5.58
C LYS A 144 21.62 13.32 -6.55
N SER A 145 21.53 12.80 -7.77
CA SER A 145 22.49 13.07 -8.85
C SER A 145 22.26 14.41 -9.54
N GLY A 146 21.09 15.05 -9.37
CA GLY A 146 20.69 16.26 -10.10
C GLY A 146 20.41 16.02 -11.59
N ASN A 147 20.40 14.77 -12.05
CA ASN A 147 20.24 14.41 -13.46
C ASN A 147 18.78 14.36 -13.89
N TYR A 148 17.86 14.23 -12.93
CA TYR A 148 16.43 14.14 -13.18
C TYR A 148 15.67 15.20 -12.40
N GLN A 149 14.59 15.69 -13.00
CA GLN A 149 13.67 16.60 -12.32
C GLN A 149 13.03 15.89 -11.11
N PRO A 150 12.66 16.66 -10.06
CA PRO A 150 11.95 16.08 -8.92
C PRO A 150 10.63 15.44 -9.36
N LYS A 151 10.21 14.40 -8.66
CA LYS A 151 9.00 13.64 -8.97
C LYS A 151 8.13 13.45 -7.74
N ASN A 152 6.82 13.30 -7.95
CA ASN A 152 5.93 12.91 -6.86
C ASN A 152 6.15 11.44 -6.47
N THR A 153 6.13 11.18 -5.16
CA THR A 153 6.25 9.84 -4.57
C THR A 153 5.26 9.68 -3.41
N VAL A 154 5.16 8.48 -2.86
CA VAL A 154 4.39 8.24 -1.63
C VAL A 154 5.30 8.46 -0.42
N LEU A 155 4.95 9.43 0.42
CA LEU A 155 5.65 9.69 1.68
C LEU A 155 5.18 8.75 2.79
N SER A 156 3.85 8.53 2.90
CA SER A 156 3.27 7.61 3.86
C SER A 156 1.87 7.17 3.43
N ILE A 157 1.45 6.00 3.89
CA ILE A 157 0.05 5.56 3.80
C ILE A 157 -0.72 6.14 4.99
N ILE A 158 -1.94 6.62 4.75
CA ILE A 158 -2.82 7.18 5.78
C ILE A 158 -3.74 6.06 6.27
N THR A 159 -3.46 5.51 7.44
CA THR A 159 -4.23 4.46 8.12
C THR A 159 -5.15 5.04 9.21
N PRO A 160 -6.08 4.25 9.80
CA PRO A 160 -7.06 4.76 10.77
C PRO A 160 -6.52 5.43 12.04
N ASN A 161 -5.23 5.26 12.37
CA ASN A 161 -4.57 5.94 13.49
C ASN A 161 -4.22 7.42 13.19
N TYR A 162 -4.30 7.86 11.94
CA TYR A 162 -4.07 9.27 11.58
C TYR A 162 -5.36 10.06 11.74
N SER A 163 -5.28 11.24 12.35
CA SER A 163 -6.43 12.15 12.49
C SER A 163 -7.02 12.57 11.14
N SER A 164 -6.22 12.59 10.08
CA SER A 164 -6.64 12.90 8.72
C SER A 164 -7.38 11.76 8.01
N TYR A 165 -7.32 10.53 8.52
CA TYR A 165 -7.85 9.35 7.82
C TYR A 165 -9.32 9.49 7.47
N ALA A 166 -10.15 9.90 8.43
CA ALA A 166 -11.59 10.02 8.20
C ALA A 166 -11.93 11.03 7.10
N SER A 167 -11.19 12.14 7.04
CA SER A 167 -11.37 13.17 6.01
C SER A 167 -10.88 12.71 4.64
N VAL A 168 -9.82 11.90 4.58
CA VAL A 168 -9.23 11.43 3.31
C VAL A 168 -10.04 10.27 2.73
N MET A 169 -10.52 9.37 3.58
CA MET A 169 -11.21 8.15 3.12
C MET A 169 -12.73 8.27 3.10
N GLY A 170 -13.30 9.33 3.69
CA GLY A 170 -14.75 9.52 3.78
C GLY A 170 -15.46 8.52 4.70
N VAL A 171 -14.73 7.92 5.64
CA VAL A 171 -15.25 6.90 6.58
C VAL A 171 -14.81 7.18 8.01
N SER A 172 -15.58 6.75 9.01
CA SER A 172 -15.16 6.85 10.41
C SER A 172 -13.93 5.97 10.68
N SER A 173 -12.97 6.49 11.47
CA SER A 173 -11.74 5.76 11.79
C SER A 173 -12.02 4.63 12.79
N SER A 174 -11.53 3.42 12.50
CA SER A 174 -11.62 2.29 13.42
C SER A 174 -10.68 2.45 14.62
N LYS A 175 -11.04 1.79 15.74
CA LYS A 175 -10.25 1.76 16.98
C LYS A 175 -9.53 0.41 17.12
N PRO A 176 -8.42 0.33 17.85
CA PRO A 176 -7.75 -0.94 18.09
C PRO A 176 -8.65 -1.89 18.88
N LYS A 177 -8.70 -3.15 18.44
CA LYS A 177 -9.29 -4.27 19.19
C LYS A 177 -8.19 -5.29 19.52
N ALA A 178 -8.28 -5.93 20.68
CA ALA A 178 -7.38 -7.01 21.06
C ALA A 178 -7.68 -8.30 20.26
N LEU A 179 -6.83 -9.31 20.40
CA LEU A 179 -7.18 -10.67 19.97
C LEU A 179 -8.47 -11.07 20.67
N ASP A 180 -9.46 -11.52 19.90
CA ASP A 180 -10.59 -12.27 20.46
C ASP A 180 -10.01 -13.63 20.89
N VAL A 181 -9.41 -13.69 22.08
CA VAL A 181 -9.28 -14.95 22.77
C VAL A 181 -10.72 -15.33 23.07
N ALA A 182 -11.23 -16.38 22.42
CA ALA A 182 -12.50 -16.96 22.82
C ALA A 182 -12.37 -17.26 24.31
N GLU A 183 -13.02 -16.44 25.13
CA GLU A 183 -13.22 -16.73 26.54
C GLU A 183 -13.98 -18.05 26.51
N THR A 184 -13.24 -19.13 26.72
CA THR A 184 -13.86 -20.42 27.00
C THR A 184 -14.61 -20.13 28.27
N GLU A 185 -15.93 -20.01 28.17
CA GLU A 185 -16.81 -19.90 29.33
C GLU A 185 -16.39 -21.03 30.27
N THR A 186 -15.68 -20.66 31.32
CA THR A 186 -15.51 -21.56 32.46
C THR A 186 -16.91 -21.66 33.03
N PRO A 187 -17.52 -22.85 33.13
CA PRO A 187 -18.80 -22.96 33.81
C PRO A 187 -18.57 -22.46 35.24
N SER A 188 -19.21 -21.33 35.57
CA SER A 188 -19.33 -20.83 36.92
C SER A 188 -20.21 -21.79 37.71
N THR A 189 -19.63 -22.90 38.14
CA THR A 189 -20.13 -23.66 39.27
C THR A 189 -19.10 -23.50 40.39
N ALA A 190 -19.40 -22.58 41.30
CA ALA A 190 -18.82 -22.61 42.64
C ALA A 190 -19.26 -23.90 43.33
N ALA A 191 -18.57 -25.01 43.08
CA ALA A 191 -18.64 -26.22 43.85
C ALA A 191 -17.36 -26.32 44.69
N GLN A 192 -17.50 -26.23 46.00
CA GLN A 192 -16.40 -26.45 46.93
C GLN A 192 -15.79 -27.84 46.73
N PRO A 193 -14.47 -28.01 46.90
CA PRO A 193 -13.82 -29.30 46.70
C PRO A 193 -14.25 -30.31 47.79
N SER A 194 -14.55 -31.53 47.35
CA SER A 194 -15.22 -32.60 48.11
C SER A 194 -14.41 -33.25 49.24
N TRP A 195 -13.22 -32.75 49.57
CA TRP A 195 -12.41 -33.23 50.70
C TRP A 195 -12.69 -32.47 52.01
N LEU A 196 -13.63 -31.52 52.00
CA LEU A 196 -14.13 -30.82 53.19
C LEU A 196 -15.34 -31.48 53.86
N ASN A 197 -15.74 -32.69 53.43
CA ASN A 197 -16.77 -33.49 54.09
C ASN A 197 -16.23 -34.89 54.48
N ARG A 198 -15.84 -34.99 55.75
CA ARG A 198 -15.44 -36.17 56.55
C ARG A 198 -14.05 -36.74 56.34
#